data_AF-A0A376X362-F1
#
_entry.id   AF-A0A376X362-F1
#
_cell.length_a   1.000
_cell.length_b   1.000
_cell.length_c   1.000
_cell.angle_alpha   90.00
_cell.angle_beta   90.00
_cell.angle_gamma   90.00
#
_symmetry.space_group_name_H-M   'P 1'
#
loop_
_entity.id
_entity.type
_entity.pdbx_description
1 polymer ?
#
loop_
_entity_poly.entity_id
_entity_poly.type
_entity_poly.pdbx_seq_one_letter_code
_entity_poly.pdbx_strand_id
1 'polypeptide(L)'
;MLALMDADGNIAWSGEYDEWGNQLNEENPHHLHQPYRLPGQQYDKESGLYYNRNRYYDPLQGRYITQDPIGLEGDGVCMRIR
;
A
#
# COMPACT_ATOMS: atom_id res chain seq x y z
N MET A 1 -2.86 -11.79 -0.76
CA MET A 1 -1.60 -12.27 -0.19
C MET A 1 -0.46 -11.96 -1.15
N LEU A 2 0.64 -11.41 -0.63
CA LEU A 2 1.92 -11.22 -1.32
C LEU A 2 2.96 -12.10 -0.62
N ALA A 3 3.89 -12.67 -1.38
CA ALA A 3 4.97 -13.47 -0.84
C ALA A 3 6.27 -13.19 -1.59
N LEU A 4 7.35 -13.04 -0.84
CA LEU A 4 8.72 -13.04 -1.31
C LEU A 4 9.30 -14.42 -1.00
N MET A 5 9.80 -15.11 -2.02
CA MET A 5 10.47 -16.39 -1.85
C MET A 5 11.97 -16.20 -2.07
N ASP A 6 12.76 -16.96 -1.32
CA ASP A 6 14.20 -17.06 -1.54
C ASP A 6 14.51 -17.97 -2.76
N ALA A 7 15.78 -18.02 -3.19
CA ALA A 7 16.22 -18.86 -4.31
C ALA A 7 15.96 -20.36 -4.06
N ASP A 8 15.95 -20.79 -2.80
CA ASP A 8 15.62 -22.15 -2.38
C ASP A 8 14.11 -22.46 -2.35
N GLY A 9 13.25 -21.48 -2.66
CA GLY A 9 11.78 -21.65 -2.68
C GLY A 9 11.10 -21.54 -1.31
N ASN A 10 11.84 -21.16 -0.27
CA ASN A 10 11.29 -20.88 1.05
C ASN A 10 10.66 -19.48 1.08
N ILE A 11 9.59 -19.31 1.87
CA ILE A 11 8.98 -17.99 2.10
C ILE A 11 9.92 -17.15 2.96
N ALA A 12 10.51 -16.13 2.36
CA ALA A 12 11.38 -15.18 3.05
C ALA A 12 10.57 -14.03 3.69
N TRP A 13 9.44 -13.66 3.08
CA TRP A 13 8.47 -12.69 3.61
C TRP A 13 7.09 -12.99 3.05
N SER A 14 6.03 -12.85 3.85
CA SER A 14 4.64 -12.88 3.37
C SER A 14 3.83 -11.76 4.01
N GLY A 15 2.87 -11.22 3.25
CA GLY A 15 1.97 -10.18 3.71
C GLY A 15 0.54 -10.47 3.24
N GLU A 16 -0.40 -10.49 4.17
CA GLU A 16 -1.82 -10.57 3.91
C GLU A 16 -2.46 -9.21 4.07
N TYR A 17 -3.31 -8.84 3.12
CA TYR A 17 -3.95 -7.54 3.05
C TYR A 17 -5.44 -7.74 2.83
N ASP A 18 -6.26 -6.87 3.41
CA ASP A 18 -7.68 -6.80 3.10
C ASP A 18 -7.95 -6.16 1.72
N GLU A 19 -9.23 -6.04 1.36
CA GLU A 19 -9.68 -5.41 0.12
C GLU A 19 -9.34 -3.90 0.03
N TRP A 20 -9.03 -3.27 1.16
CA TRP A 20 -8.62 -1.87 1.27
C TRP A 20 -7.10 -1.70 1.47
N GLY A 21 -6.31 -2.77 1.39
CA GLY A 21 -4.86 -2.72 1.56
C GLY A 21 -4.36 -2.56 3.00
N ASN A 22 -5.21 -2.72 4.01
CA ASN A 22 -4.76 -2.83 5.40
C ASN A 22 -4.03 -4.16 5.60
N GLN A 23 -2.88 -4.11 6.27
CA GLN A 23 -2.11 -5.31 6.59
C GLN A 23 -2.83 -6.10 7.68
N LEU A 24 -3.31 -7.30 7.33
CA LEU A 24 -3.97 -8.22 8.25
C LEU A 24 -2.95 -9.09 8.97
N ASN A 25 -1.93 -9.55 8.23
CA ASN A 25 -0.89 -10.43 8.74
C ASN A 25 0.42 -10.17 8.00
N GLU A 26 1.54 -10.36 8.67
CA GLU A 26 2.87 -10.33 8.06
C GLU A 26 3.74 -11.41 8.69
N GLU A 27 4.28 -12.30 7.85
CA GLU A 27 5.32 -13.22 8.25
C GLU A 27 6.65 -12.73 7.71
N ASN A 28 7.55 -12.35 8.61
CA ASN A 28 8.86 -11.83 8.26
C ASN A 28 9.96 -12.44 9.14
N PRO A 29 10.24 -13.75 8.99
CA PRO A 29 11.23 -14.45 9.83
C PRO A 29 12.64 -13.86 9.72
N HIS A 30 12.96 -13.19 8.62
CA HIS A 30 14.27 -12.61 8.37
C HIS A 30 14.34 -11.09 8.62
N HIS A 31 13.29 -10.47 9.16
CA HIS A 31 13.19 -9.02 9.38
C HIS A 31 13.56 -8.19 8.14
N LEU A 32 13.21 -8.67 6.95
CA LEU A 32 13.46 -8.02 5.68
C LEU A 32 12.65 -6.72 5.59
N HIS A 33 13.29 -5.64 5.15
CA HIS A 33 12.58 -4.41 4.83
C HIS A 33 11.97 -4.52 3.43
N GLN A 34 10.71 -4.94 3.36
CA GLN A 34 9.93 -4.97 2.13
C GLN A 34 9.04 -3.73 2.05
N PRO A 35 9.36 -2.69 1.25
CA PRO A 35 8.50 -1.53 1.07
C PRO A 35 7.37 -1.79 0.06
N TYR A 36 7.48 -2.78 -0.82
CA TYR A 36 6.47 -3.02 -1.84
C TYR A 36 5.22 -3.70 -1.24
N ARG A 37 4.05 -3.25 -1.70
CA ARG A 37 2.73 -3.71 -1.26
C ARG A 37 1.91 -4.14 -2.48
N LEU A 38 0.62 -3.78 -2.52
CA LEU A 38 -0.24 -3.99 -3.69
C LEU A 38 0.37 -3.34 -4.95
N PRO A 39 -0.09 -3.71 -6.17
CA PRO A 39 0.52 -3.26 -7.42
C PRO A 39 0.72 -1.74 -7.48
N GLY A 40 1.98 -1.31 -7.61
CA GLY A 40 2.35 0.11 -7.69
C GLY A 40 2.40 0.86 -6.35
N GLN A 41 2.10 0.18 -5.24
CA GLN A 41 2.14 0.77 -3.90
C GLN A 41 3.47 0.50 -3.19
N GLN A 42 3.98 1.53 -2.54
CA GLN A 42 5.09 1.47 -1.61
C GLN A 42 4.62 1.93 -0.23
N TYR A 43 4.87 1.14 0.80
CA TYR A 43 4.56 1.49 2.17
C TYR A 43 5.57 2.49 2.70
N ASP A 44 5.08 3.65 3.14
CA ASP A 44 5.87 4.62 3.86
C ASP A 44 5.69 4.42 5.37
N LYS A 45 6.71 3.90 6.03
CA LYS A 45 6.68 3.59 7.47
C LYS A 45 6.55 4.84 8.35
N GLU A 46 7.04 5.99 7.87
CA GLU A 46 6.99 7.24 8.63
C GLU A 46 5.55 7.77 8.73
N SER A 47 4.80 7.73 7.63
CA SER A 47 3.42 8.23 7.58
C SER A 47 2.37 7.14 7.83
N GLY A 48 2.71 5.86 7.67
CA GLY A 48 1.75 4.75 7.65
C GLY A 48 0.89 4.70 6.37
N LEU A 49 1.28 5.46 5.34
CA LEU A 49 0.53 5.63 4.09
C LEU A 49 1.15 4.83 2.96
N TYR A 50 0.37 4.62 1.90
CA TYR A 50 0.79 3.87 0.72
C TYR A 50 1.01 4.84 -0.43
N TYR A 51 2.26 5.01 -0.84
CA TYR A 51 2.64 5.84 -1.97
C TYR A 51 2.42 5.10 -3.29
N ASN A 52 1.69 5.72 -4.21
CA ASN A 52 1.39 5.18 -5.53
C ASN A 52 1.60 6.25 -6.59
N ARG A 53 2.73 6.20 -7.32
CA ARG A 53 3.05 7.05 -8.50
C ARG A 53 2.42 8.46 -8.44
N ASN A 54 2.74 9.22 -7.38
CA ASN A 54 2.31 10.61 -7.12
C ASN A 54 1.06 10.81 -6.24
N ARG A 55 0.48 9.77 -5.64
CA ARG A 55 -0.62 9.89 -4.67
C ARG A 55 -0.35 9.07 -3.42
N TYR A 56 -0.75 9.59 -2.27
CA TYR A 56 -0.77 8.84 -1.02
C TYR A 56 -2.17 8.25 -0.79
N TYR A 57 -2.22 6.96 -0.49
CA TYR A 57 -3.41 6.21 -0.18
C TYR A 57 -3.44 5.88 1.31
N ASP A 58 -4.57 6.17 1.96
CA ASP A 58 -4.84 5.81 3.34
C ASP A 58 -5.76 4.57 3.36
N PRO A 59 -5.25 3.40 3.78
CA PRO A 59 -6.02 2.17 3.80
C PRO A 59 -7.05 2.15 4.94
N LEU A 60 -6.86 2.94 6.00
CA LEU A 60 -7.82 3.04 7.11
C LEU A 60 -9.11 3.71 6.65
N GLN A 61 -8.98 4.66 5.72
CA GLN A 61 -10.12 5.37 5.11
C GLN A 61 -10.50 4.81 3.74
N GLY A 62 -9.72 3.86 3.21
CA GLY A 62 -9.90 3.28 1.89
C GLY A 62 -9.80 4.27 0.74
N ARG A 63 -9.11 5.42 0.90
CA ARG A 63 -9.12 6.52 -0.09
C ARG A 63 -7.76 7.21 -0.27
N TYR A 64 -7.58 7.83 -1.43
CA TYR A 64 -6.44 8.72 -1.68
C TYR A 64 -6.60 10.02 -0.88
N ILE A 65 -5.53 10.43 -0.19
CA ILE A 65 -5.48 11.68 0.57
C ILE A 65 -4.81 12.83 -0.20
N THR A 66 -4.12 12.50 -1.31
CA THR A 66 -3.53 13.49 -2.22
C THR A 66 -4.50 13.81 -3.35
N GLN A 67 -4.58 15.10 -3.72
CA GLN A 67 -5.35 15.53 -4.88
C GLN A 67 -4.82 14.88 -6.16
N ASP A 68 -5.72 14.50 -7.06
CA ASP A 68 -5.33 13.91 -8.33
C ASP A 68 -4.51 14.92 -9.17
N PRO A 69 -3.33 14.56 -9.68
CA PRO A 69 -2.49 15.47 -10.46
C PRO A 69 -3.14 15.93 -11.77
N ILE A 70 -4.23 15.29 -12.21
CA ILE A 70 -5.01 15.68 -13.41
C ILE A 70 -6.03 16.80 -13.11
N GLY A 71 -6.22 17.20 -11.86
CA GLY A 71 -7.14 18.27 -11.50
C GLY A 71 -8.61 17.93 -11.82
N LEU A 72 -9.40 18.95 -12.20
CA LEU A 72 -10.84 18.86 -12.45
C LEU A 72 -11.23 18.12 -13.76
N GLU A 73 -10.25 17.65 -14.54
CA GLU A 73 -10.48 16.97 -15.82
C GLU A 73 -10.64 15.45 -15.69
N GLY A 74 -10.26 14.88 -14.53
CA GLY A 74 -10.64 13.54 -14.13
C GLY A 74 -11.82 13.64 -13.19
N ASP A 75 -13.02 13.32 -13.68
CA ASP A 75 -14.29 13.22 -12.96
C ASP A 75 -14.14 13.28 -11.42
N GLY A 76 -14.40 14.48 -10.90
CA GLY A 76 -13.95 14.92 -9.59
C GLY A 76 -14.39 14.04 -8.43
N VAL A 77 -13.44 13.34 -7.84
CA VAL A 77 -13.56 12.87 -6.46
C VAL A 77 -12.36 13.39 -5.67
N CYS A 78 -12.40 14.69 -5.39
CA CYS A 78 -11.71 15.25 -4.23
C CYS A 78 -12.71 16.13 -3.45
N MET A 79 -12.69 15.97 -2.12
CA MET A 79 -13.59 16.49 -1.07
C MET A 79 -14.89 15.69 -0.89
N ARG A 80 -15.17 15.10 0.27
CA ARG A 80 -15.22 15.77 1.57
C ARG A 80 -15.05 14.77 2.72
N ILE A 81 -14.23 15.14 3.71
CA ILE A 81 -14.42 14.68 5.08
C ILE A 81 -15.65 15.42 5.59
N ARG A 82 -16.73 14.69 5.85
CA ARG A 82 -17.86 15.09 6.69
C ARG A 82 -17.99 14.01 7.74
#